data_AF-J9RAX0-F1
#
_entry.id   AF-J9RAX0-F1
#
_cell.length_a   1.000
_cell.length_b   1.000
_cell.length_c   1.000
_cell.angle_alpha   90.00
_cell.angle_beta   90.00
_cell.angle_gamma   90.00
#
_symmetry.space_group_name_H-M   'P 1'
#
loop_
_entity.id
_entity.type
_entity.pdbx_description
1 polymer ?
#
loop_
_entity_poly.entity_id
_entity_poly.type
_entity_poly.pdbx_seq_one_letter_code
_entity_poly.pdbx_strand_id
1 'polypeptide(L)'
;VNMKGLDGIQGPMYVGTGCVFNRQALYGYGPPSMPRLRKGKESSSCFSCCCPTKKKPAQDPTEVYKDAKREDLNAAIFNLTEIDNYDEYERSMLIS
;
A
#
# COMPACT_ATOMS: atom_id res chain seq x y z
N VAL A 1 0.49 -21.43 8.76
CA VAL A 1 0.89 -20.13 8.15
C VAL A 1 2.06 -19.56 8.95
N ASN A 2 3.14 -19.12 8.31
CA ASN A 2 4.34 -18.59 8.99
C ASN A 2 4.43 -17.07 8.82
N MET A 3 4.25 -16.32 9.92
CA MET A 3 4.24 -14.85 9.91
C MET A 3 5.58 -14.22 9.53
N LYS A 4 6.68 -14.95 9.66
CA LYS A 4 8.02 -14.47 9.27
C LYS A 4 8.13 -14.20 7.76
N GLY A 5 7.38 -14.92 6.94
CA GLY A 5 7.40 -14.72 5.48
C GLY A 5 6.78 -13.40 5.03
N LEU A 6 5.97 -12.76 5.88
CA LEU A 6 5.27 -11.51 5.53
C LEU A 6 6.13 -10.27 5.75
N ASP A 7 7.21 -10.37 6.52
CA ASP A 7 8.10 -9.24 6.86
C ASP A 7 8.74 -8.60 5.61
N GLY A 8 8.95 -9.39 4.55
CA GLY A 8 9.47 -8.89 3.27
C GLY A 8 8.44 -8.28 2.33
N ILE A 9 7.14 -8.34 2.64
CA ILE A 9 6.06 -7.88 1.75
C ILE A 9 5.32 -6.70 2.38
N GLN A 10 4.56 -6.94 3.45
CA GLN A 10 3.71 -5.95 4.11
C GLN A 10 3.93 -5.89 5.63
N GLY A 11 4.62 -6.89 6.20
CA GLY A 11 4.77 -7.07 7.63
C GLY A 11 3.79 -8.10 8.22
N PRO A 12 4.03 -8.55 9.46
CA PRO A 12 3.12 -9.44 10.17
C PRO A 12 1.81 -8.73 10.57
N MET A 13 0.71 -9.48 10.66
CA MET A 13 -0.54 -8.97 11.23
C MET A 13 -0.49 -8.83 12.75
N TYR A 14 -1.21 -7.85 13.26
CA TYR A 14 -1.45 -7.66 14.69
C TYR A 14 -2.31 -8.79 15.28
N VAL A 15 -1.87 -9.36 16.41
CA VAL A 15 -2.54 -10.49 17.09
C VAL A 15 -2.91 -10.23 18.55
N GLY A 16 -2.68 -9.02 19.07
CA GLY A 16 -3.17 -8.59 20.38
C GLY A 16 -2.16 -7.91 21.31
N THR A 17 -0.96 -8.43 21.50
CA THR A 17 0.03 -7.83 22.43
C THR A 17 1.45 -7.84 21.86
N GLY A 18 2.35 -7.06 22.47
CA GLY A 18 3.77 -7.02 22.06
C GLY A 18 4.07 -6.13 20.85
N CYS A 19 3.17 -5.20 20.50
CA CYS A 19 3.34 -4.26 19.40
C CYS A 19 3.36 -2.81 19.90
N VAL A 20 4.14 -1.95 19.25
CA VAL A 20 4.15 -0.51 19.48
C VAL A 20 3.47 0.18 18.31
N PHE A 21 2.47 1.01 18.59
CA PHE A 21 1.67 1.66 17.56
C PHE A 21 2.07 3.11 17.33
N ASN A 22 2.02 3.54 16.07
CA ASN A 22 2.04 4.95 15.71
C ASN A 22 0.64 5.56 15.95
N ARG A 23 0.55 6.56 16.82
CA ARG A 23 -0.71 7.26 17.16
C ARG A 23 -1.42 7.81 15.93
N GLN A 24 -0.69 8.35 14.96
CA GLN A 24 -1.28 8.90 13.73
C GLN A 24 -1.97 7.79 12.90
N ALA A 25 -1.32 6.64 12.76
CA ALA A 25 -1.88 5.50 12.04
C ALA A 25 -3.11 4.92 12.76
N LEU A 26 -3.11 4.86 14.09
CA LEU A 26 -4.29 4.44 14.88
C LEU A 26 -5.50 5.34 14.67
N TYR A 27 -5.28 6.63 14.43
CA TYR A 27 -6.36 7.59 14.13
C TYR A 27 -6.72 7.65 12.64
N GLY A 28 -6.13 6.79 11.80
CA GLY A 28 -6.44 6.73 10.37
C GLY A 28 -5.79 7.83 9.52
N TYR A 29 -4.77 8.52 10.05
CA TYR A 29 -3.94 9.37 9.22
C TYR A 29 -3.03 8.50 8.35
N GLY A 30 -2.98 8.81 7.05
CA GLY A 30 -2.11 8.12 6.09
C GLY A 30 -0.61 8.33 6.38
N PRO A 31 0.26 7.59 5.69
CA PRO A 31 1.71 7.72 5.86
C PRO A 31 2.18 9.16 5.60
N PRO A 32 3.11 9.70 6.40
CA PRO A 32 3.51 11.12 6.36
C PRO A 32 4.17 11.52 5.04
N SER A 33 4.76 10.57 4.32
CA SER A 33 5.09 10.69 2.91
C SER A 33 4.47 9.51 2.21
N MET A 34 3.52 9.77 1.31
CA MET A 34 3.11 8.78 0.31
C MET A 34 4.37 8.26 -0.38
N PRO A 35 4.50 6.93 -0.60
CA PRO A 35 5.55 6.38 -1.43
C PRO A 35 5.44 7.08 -2.78
N ARG A 36 6.37 7.99 -3.08
CA ARG A 36 6.51 8.47 -4.44
C ARG A 36 6.90 7.22 -5.20
N LEU A 37 6.00 6.69 -6.04
CA LEU A 37 6.32 5.68 -7.04
C LEU A 37 7.66 6.09 -7.64
N ARG A 38 8.73 5.40 -7.23
CA ARG A 38 10.08 5.64 -7.72
C ARG A 38 10.07 5.12 -9.14
N LYS A 39 9.54 5.93 -10.06
CA LYS A 39 9.70 5.71 -11.49
C LYS A 39 11.20 5.69 -11.71
N GLY A 40 11.70 4.51 -12.08
CA GLY A 40 13.10 4.12 -11.98
C GLY A 40 14.07 5.21 -12.40
N LYS A 41 15.08 5.41 -11.56
CA LYS A 41 16.40 5.80 -12.04
C LYS A 41 17.40 4.90 -11.36
N GLU A 42 17.83 3.91 -12.13
CA GLU A 42 19.05 3.16 -11.88
C GLU A 42 20.23 4.12 -11.76
N SER A 43 21.20 3.71 -10.95
CA SER A 43 22.55 4.28 -10.81
C SER A 43 22.55 5.72 -10.26
N SER A 44 23.52 6.19 -9.48
CA SER A 44 24.85 5.72 -9.15
C SER A 44 25.28 6.52 -7.91
N SER A 45 26.24 5.95 -7.18
CA SER A 45 27.13 6.67 -6.27
C SER A 45 27.63 7.99 -6.88
N CYS A 46 27.24 9.13 -6.31
CA CYS A 46 27.96 10.39 -6.49
C CYS A 46 27.69 11.29 -5.28
N PHE A 47 28.60 11.21 -4.30
CA PHE A 47 28.86 12.28 -3.36
C PHE A 47 29.33 13.52 -4.15
N SER A 48 28.79 14.69 -3.80
CA SER A 48 29.19 16.04 -4.27
C SER A 48 28.59 16.57 -5.59
N CYS A 49 28.20 17.86 -5.50
CA CYS A 49 28.10 18.85 -6.58
C CYS A 49 26.77 19.00 -7.36
N CYS A 50 25.99 20.03 -6.97
CA CYS A 50 25.39 21.04 -7.85
C CYS A 50 24.53 20.62 -9.06
N CYS A 51 23.38 19.97 -8.84
CA CYS A 51 22.32 19.85 -9.87
C CYS A 51 20.98 20.40 -9.36
N PRO A 52 20.41 21.47 -9.96
CA PRO A 52 19.05 21.90 -9.64
C PRO A 52 18.06 20.84 -10.09
N THR A 53 17.64 19.97 -9.17
CA THR A 53 16.55 19.02 -9.41
C THR A 53 15.31 19.81 -9.78
N LYS A 54 14.84 19.67 -11.03
CA LYS A 54 13.54 20.18 -11.45
C LYS A 54 12.47 19.60 -10.53
N LYS A 55 11.98 20.42 -9.60
CA LYS A 55 10.84 20.07 -8.75
C LYS A 55 9.66 19.83 -9.70
N LYS A 56 9.12 18.60 -9.70
CA LYS A 56 7.79 18.37 -10.29
C LYS A 56 6.79 19.28 -9.55
N PRO A 57 5.78 19.84 -10.23
CA PRO A 57 4.80 20.70 -9.57
C PRO A 57 4.24 19.98 -8.36
N ALA A 58 4.15 20.69 -7.23
CA ALA A 58 3.53 20.16 -6.03
C ALA A 58 2.09 19.80 -6.39
N GLN A 59 1.77 18.50 -6.35
CA GLN A 59 0.39 18.06 -6.43
C GLN A 59 -0.33 18.58 -5.18
N ASP A 60 -1.53 19.11 -5.36
CA ASP A 60 -2.35 19.63 -4.27
C ASP A 60 -2.55 18.53 -3.22
N PRO A 61 -2.29 18.77 -1.92
CA PRO A 61 -2.42 17.76 -0.87
C PRO A 61 -3.82 17.12 -0.85
N THR A 62 -4.84 17.85 -1.31
CA THR A 62 -6.22 17.35 -1.41
C THR A 62 -6.40 16.30 -2.51
N GLU A 63 -5.74 16.47 -3.67
CA GLU A 63 -5.80 15.51 -4.77
C GLU A 63 -5.06 14.21 -4.41
N VAL A 64 -3.90 14.33 -3.76
CA VAL A 64 -3.12 13.19 -3.26
C VAL A 64 -3.95 12.33 -2.28
N TYR A 65 -4.73 12.96 -1.40
CA TYR A 65 -5.62 12.25 -0.48
C TYR A 65 -6.80 11.57 -1.19
N LYS A 66 -7.37 12.19 -2.23
CA LYS A 66 -8.43 11.58 -3.05
C LYS A 66 -7.91 10.37 -3.82
N ASP A 67 -6.70 10.44 -4.35
CA ASP A 67 -6.08 9.34 -5.08
C ASP A 67 -5.79 8.15 -4.16
N ALA A 68 -5.27 8.38 -2.96
CA ALA A 68 -5.11 7.32 -1.95
C ALA A 68 -6.44 6.63 -1.63
N LYS A 69 -7.52 7.41 -1.41
CA LYS A 69 -8.86 6.83 -1.19
C LYS A 69 -9.38 6.01 -2.37
N ARG A 70 -9.06 6.41 -3.60
CA ARG A 70 -9.43 5.64 -4.81
C ARG A 70 -8.66 4.33 -4.87
N GLU A 71 -7.37 4.34 -4.55
CA GLU A 71 -6.54 3.14 -4.49
C GLU A 71 -7.06 2.15 -3.44
N ASP A 72 -7.41 2.64 -2.24
CA ASP A 72 -7.99 1.82 -1.17
C ASP A 72 -9.34 1.20 -1.58
N LEU A 73 -10.21 1.98 -2.25
CA LEU A 73 -11.50 1.50 -2.77
C LEU A 73 -11.29 0.42 -3.84
N ASN A 74 -10.36 0.64 -4.77
CA ASN A 74 -10.07 -0.32 -5.83
C ASN A 74 -9.52 -1.65 -5.28
N ALA A 75 -8.68 -1.59 -4.25
CA ALA A 75 -8.19 -2.78 -3.55
C ALA A 75 -9.33 -3.54 -2.86
N ALA A 76 -10.26 -2.84 -2.21
CA ALA A 76 -11.44 -3.46 -1.61
C ALA A 76 -12.35 -4.13 -2.65
N ILE A 77 -12.59 -3.48 -3.79
CA ILE A 77 -13.36 -4.05 -4.91
C ILE A 77 -12.71 -5.34 -5.40
N PHE A 78 -11.39 -5.32 -5.61
CA PHE A 78 -10.64 -6.49 -6.06
C PHE A 78 -10.79 -7.68 -5.08
N ASN A 79 -10.58 -7.44 -3.79
CA ASN A 79 -10.72 -8.49 -2.76
C ASN A 79 -12.14 -9.06 -2.71
N LEU A 80 -13.18 -8.21 -2.85
CA LEU A 80 -14.57 -8.68 -2.91
C LEU A 80 -14.84 -9.51 -4.15
N THR A 81 -14.34 -9.09 -5.33
CA THR A 81 -14.50 -9.88 -6.55
C THR A 81 -13.80 -11.23 -6.48
N GLU A 82 -12.66 -11.34 -5.79
CA GLU A 82 -12.00 -12.63 -5.58
C GLU A 82 -12.82 -13.56 -4.69
N ILE A 83 -13.46 -13.03 -3.64
CA ILE A 83 -14.35 -13.80 -2.75
C ILE A 83 -15.59 -14.28 -3.50
N ASP A 84 -16.26 -13.39 -4.25
CA ASP A 84 -17.45 -13.73 -5.02
C ASP A 84 -17.16 -14.83 -6.06
N ASN A 85 -16.00 -14.77 -6.74
CA ASN A 85 -15.58 -15.81 -7.68
C ASN A 85 -15.30 -17.16 -6.99
N TYR A 86 -14.76 -17.14 -5.76
CA TYR A 86 -14.51 -18.37 -5.01
C TYR A 86 -15.82 -19.05 -4.59
N ASP A 87 -16.77 -18.26 -4.09
CA ASP A 87 -18.11 -18.75 -3.74
C ASP A 87 -18.85 -19.29 -4.97
N GLU A 88 -18.71 -18.66 -6.14
CA GLU A 88 -19.31 -19.15 -7.39
C GLU A 88 -18.70 -20.50 -7.82
N TYR A 89 -17.38 -20.68 -7.68
CA TYR A 89 -16.70 -21.95 -7.95
C TYR A 89 -17.13 -23.07 -6.99
N GLU A 90 -17.22 -22.81 -5.68
CA GLU A 90 -17.76 -23.80 -4.73
C GLU A 90 -19.20 -24.17 -5.04
N ARG A 91 -20.05 -23.18 -5.34
CA ARG A 91 -21.45 -23.41 -5.71
C ARG A 91 -21.56 -24.24 -6.98
N SER A 92 -20.65 -24.04 -7.94
CA SER A 92 -20.60 -24.82 -9.18
C SER A 92 -20.23 -26.30 -8.94
N MET A 93 -19.31 -26.59 -8.01
CA MET A 93 -18.94 -27.95 -7.63
C MET A 93 -20.03 -28.68 -6.83
N LEU A 94 -20.84 -27.94 -6.05
CA LEU A 94 -21.93 -28.54 -5.26
C LEU A 94 -23.19 -28.84 -6.08
N ILE A 95 -23.33 -28.22 -7.26
CA ILE A 95 -24.49 -28.41 -8.15
C ILE A 95 -24.21 -29.42 -9.27
N SER A 96 -22.95 -29.84 -9.46
CA SER A 96 -22.52 -30.85 -10.44
C SER A 96 -22.65 -32.29 -9.94
#